data_AF-A0A2D7FYT1-F1
#
_entry.id   AF-A0A2D7FYT1-F1
#
_cell.length_a   1.000
_cell.length_b   1.000
_cell.length_c   1.000
_cell.angle_alpha   90.00
_cell.angle_beta   90.00
_cell.angle_gamma   90.00
#
_symmetry.space_group_name_H-M   'P 1'
#
loop_
_entity.id
_entity.type
_entity.pdbx_description
1 polymer ?
#
loop_
_entity_poly.entity_id
_entity_poly.type
_entity_poly.pdbx_seq_one_letter_code
_entity_poly.pdbx_strand_id
1 'polypeptide(L)'
;MAQHENQKLIRCGLTPAEGRTQTRFVEFELFKLWQYMMQSKHGMHVSDLAMCLWVNEQDFLAKQSLYERSGNIEPVNKLTVSIFDERNGFTHITNRFALQSDTEQVKAVLLSHVPDSLESSDNFTLTLTPGRAIERGAISGLSEISLGLSND
;
A
#
# COMPACT_ATOMS: atom_id res chain seq x y z
N MET A 1 -1.27 21.63 13.54
CA MET A 1 -0.47 20.53 14.10
C MET A 1 -0.06 19.66 12.94
N ALA A 2 1.22 19.34 12.77
CA ALA A 2 1.63 18.40 11.72
C ALA A 2 1.01 17.04 12.05
N GLN A 3 0.19 16.51 11.14
CA GLN A 3 -0.47 15.23 11.34
C GLN A 3 0.58 14.14 11.09
N HIS A 4 0.98 13.45 12.14
CA HIS A 4 1.86 12.29 12.01
C HIS A 4 1.12 11.22 11.22
N GLU A 5 1.69 10.78 10.11
CA GLU A 5 1.08 9.83 9.21
C GLU A 5 2.00 8.63 9.03
N ASN A 6 1.55 7.49 9.53
CA ASN A 6 2.20 6.21 9.34
C ASN A 6 1.17 5.12 9.03
N GLN A 7 1.62 4.04 8.41
CA GLN A 7 0.78 2.91 8.03
C GLN A 7 1.57 1.61 8.14
N LYS A 8 0.98 0.59 8.77
CA LYS A 8 1.54 -0.77 8.74
C LYS A 8 1.23 -1.41 7.39
N LEU A 9 2.26 -1.95 6.75
CA LEU A 9 2.18 -2.61 5.45
C LEU A 9 2.77 -4.02 5.52
N ILE A 10 2.36 -4.85 4.56
CA ILE A 10 3.04 -6.07 4.18
C ILE A 10 3.70 -5.83 2.81
N ARG A 11 5.03 -5.94 2.77
CA ARG A 11 5.77 -6.09 1.51
C ARG A 11 5.69 -7.55 1.09
N CYS A 12 5.43 -7.81 -0.19
CA CYS A 12 5.42 -9.15 -0.75
C CYS A 12 5.84 -9.16 -2.21
N GLY A 13 6.31 -10.31 -2.68
CA GLY A 13 6.41 -10.63 -4.10
C GLY A 13 5.06 -11.12 -4.63
N LEU A 14 4.66 -10.61 -5.80
CA LEU A 14 3.49 -11.08 -6.54
C LEU A 14 3.95 -11.59 -7.90
N THR A 15 3.77 -12.88 -8.15
CA THR A 15 4.21 -13.54 -9.38
C THR A 15 2.99 -14.05 -10.15
N PRO A 16 2.73 -13.56 -11.38
CA PRO A 16 1.76 -14.18 -12.27
C PRO A 16 2.17 -15.60 -12.65
N ALA A 17 1.24 -16.42 -13.18
CA ALA A 17 1.56 -17.76 -13.67
C ALA A 17 2.69 -17.77 -14.72
N GLU A 18 2.70 -16.74 -15.59
CA GLU A 18 3.77 -16.45 -16.52
C GLU A 18 4.18 -14.99 -16.35
N GLY A 19 5.39 -14.74 -15.84
CA GLY A 19 5.88 -13.37 -15.69
C GLY A 19 6.98 -13.21 -14.67
N ARG A 20 7.35 -11.95 -14.43
CA ARG A 20 8.31 -11.58 -13.41
C ARG A 20 7.58 -11.25 -12.11
N THR A 21 8.18 -11.64 -10.99
CA THR A 21 7.75 -11.23 -9.66
C THR A 21 7.82 -9.71 -9.54
N GLN A 22 6.74 -9.10 -9.04
CA GLN A 22 6.67 -7.68 -8.76
C GLN A 22 6.54 -7.46 -7.26
N THR A 23 7.22 -6.44 -6.74
CA THR A 23 7.04 -6.03 -5.34
C THR A 23 5.70 -5.33 -5.17
N ARG A 24 5.01 -5.66 -4.07
CA ARG A 24 3.76 -5.03 -3.65
C ARG A 24 3.84 -4.64 -2.19
N PHE A 25 3.24 -3.50 -1.89
CA PHE A 25 3.01 -3.01 -0.54
C PHE A 25 1.51 -2.92 -0.31
N VAL A 26 1.01 -3.70 0.65
CA VAL A 26 -0.42 -3.81 0.93
C VAL A 26 -0.64 -3.44 2.38
N GLU A 27 -1.69 -2.68 2.67
CA GLU A 27 -2.06 -2.36 4.05
C GLU A 27 -2.25 -3.63 4.86
N PHE A 28 -1.67 -3.65 6.05
CA PHE A 28 -1.67 -4.82 6.93
C PHE A 28 -3.10 -5.38 7.12
N GLU A 29 -4.06 -4.49 7.35
CA GLU A 29 -5.47 -4.83 7.59
C GLU A 29 -6.18 -5.43 6.37
N LEU A 30 -5.73 -5.10 5.16
CA LEU A 30 -6.33 -5.55 3.91
C LEU A 30 -5.61 -6.78 3.33
N PHE A 31 -4.44 -7.13 3.86
CA PHE A 31 -3.54 -8.08 3.24
C PHE A 31 -4.15 -9.47 3.03
N LYS A 32 -4.85 -10.03 4.04
CA LYS A 32 -5.43 -11.38 3.94
C LYS A 32 -6.49 -11.49 2.85
N LEU A 33 -7.39 -10.51 2.79
CA LEU A 33 -8.43 -10.46 1.76
C LEU A 33 -7.80 -10.26 0.37
N TRP A 34 -6.84 -9.33 0.28
CA TRP A 34 -6.11 -9.08 -0.96
C TRP A 34 -5.36 -10.34 -1.45
N GLN A 35 -4.64 -11.02 -0.56
CA GLN A 35 -3.91 -12.25 -0.86
C GLN A 35 -4.86 -13.33 -1.37
N TYR A 36 -5.97 -13.56 -0.67
CA TYR A 36 -6.98 -14.52 -1.08
C TYR A 36 -7.49 -14.21 -2.49
N MET A 37 -7.81 -12.94 -2.79
CA MET A 37 -8.26 -12.53 -4.12
C MET A 37 -7.20 -12.77 -5.19
N MET A 38 -5.94 -12.41 -4.93
CA MET A 38 -4.85 -12.61 -5.90
C MET A 38 -4.62 -14.08 -6.21
N GLN A 39 -4.68 -14.96 -5.21
CA GLN A 39 -4.44 -16.37 -5.37
C GLN A 39 -5.63 -17.12 -5.96
N SER A 40 -6.85 -16.88 -5.45
CA SER A 40 -8.05 -17.63 -5.85
C SER A 40 -8.65 -17.12 -7.16
N LYS A 41 -8.80 -15.80 -7.33
CA LYS A 41 -9.47 -15.20 -8.49
C LYS A 41 -8.51 -14.96 -9.65
N HIS A 42 -7.27 -14.57 -9.34
CA HIS A 42 -6.30 -14.16 -10.36
C HIS A 42 -5.19 -15.18 -10.60
N GLY A 43 -5.16 -16.30 -9.85
CA GLY A 43 -4.18 -17.37 -10.04
C GLY A 43 -2.72 -16.95 -9.83
N MET A 44 -2.49 -15.88 -9.06
CA MET A 44 -1.14 -15.36 -8.80
C MET A 44 -0.54 -15.98 -7.54
N HIS A 45 0.79 -16.09 -7.51
CA HIS A 45 1.52 -16.53 -6.34
C HIS A 45 2.00 -15.33 -5.51
N VAL A 46 1.92 -15.45 -4.18
CA VAL A 46 2.38 -14.42 -3.23
C VAL A 46 3.51 -15.00 -2.40
N SER A 47 4.67 -14.35 -2.39
CA SER A 47 5.91 -14.78 -1.73
C SER A 47 6.57 -13.65 -0.93
N ASP A 48 7.69 -13.95 -0.27
CA ASP A 48 8.63 -12.98 0.30
C ASP A 48 7.98 -11.92 1.22
N LEU A 49 7.13 -12.39 2.12
CA LEU A 49 6.39 -11.54 3.05
C LEU A 49 7.34 -10.86 4.04
N ALA A 50 7.20 -9.55 4.21
CA ALA A 50 7.90 -8.79 5.23
C ALA A 50 6.99 -7.72 5.84
N MET A 51 7.16 -7.46 7.14
CA MET A 51 6.43 -6.41 7.83
C MET A 51 7.14 -5.08 7.66
N CYS A 52 6.40 -4.06 7.22
CA CYS A 52 6.92 -2.73 7.03
C CYS A 52 6.11 -1.70 7.80
N LEU A 53 6.78 -0.67 8.29
CA LEU A 53 6.15 0.58 8.69
C LEU A 53 6.39 1.61 7.59
N TRP A 54 5.33 2.08 6.94
CA TRP A 54 5.41 3.27 6.11
C TRP A 54 5.24 4.52 6.95
N VAL A 55 6.04 5.53 6.66
CA VAL A 55 5.97 6.87 7.24
C VAL A 55 6.08 7.89 6.12
N ASN A 56 5.37 9.02 6.24
CA ASN A 56 5.57 10.12 5.29
C ASN A 56 7.00 10.69 5.39
N GLU A 57 7.47 11.36 4.34
CA GLU A 57 8.86 11.84 4.26
C GLU A 57 9.21 12.82 5.40
N GLN A 58 8.26 13.68 5.80
CA GLN A 58 8.48 14.65 6.86
C GLN A 58 8.72 13.97 8.22
N ASP A 59 7.91 12.96 8.55
CA ASP A 59 8.03 12.16 9.77
C ASP A 59 9.28 11.30 9.77
N PHE A 60 9.69 10.80 8.59
CA PHE A 60 10.94 10.08 8.43
C PHE A 60 12.13 10.98 8.77
N LEU A 61 12.23 12.16 8.14
CA LEU A 61 13.33 13.09 8.36
C LEU A 61 13.40 13.57 9.82
N ALA A 62 12.25 13.79 10.47
CA ALA A 62 12.20 14.18 11.87
C ALA A 62 12.74 13.10 12.84
N LYS A 63 12.74 11.82 12.43
CA LYS A 63 13.14 10.67 13.26
C LYS A 63 14.16 9.77 12.56
N GLN A 64 14.94 10.33 11.62
CA GLN A 64 15.78 9.54 10.72
C GLN A 64 16.75 8.62 11.46
N SER A 65 17.41 9.14 12.52
CA SER A 65 18.37 8.38 13.33
C SER A 65 17.77 7.18 14.07
N LEU A 66 16.45 7.17 14.30
CA LEU A 66 15.72 6.03 14.88
C LEU A 66 15.46 4.96 13.80
N TYR A 67 15.04 5.38 12.61
CA TYR A 67 14.64 4.48 11.53
C TYR A 67 15.81 3.84 10.81
N GLU A 68 16.93 4.55 10.63
CA GLU A 68 18.14 4.00 9.98
C GLU A 68 18.74 2.79 10.72
N ARG A 69 18.39 2.62 12.00
CA ARG A 69 18.80 1.45 12.80
C ARG A 69 17.88 0.23 12.63
N SER A 70 16.75 0.39 11.94
CA SER A 70 15.60 -0.51 12.02
C SER A 70 15.43 -1.47 10.84
N GLY A 71 16.43 -1.60 9.98
CA GLY A 71 16.46 -2.57 8.86
C GLY A 71 16.54 -1.89 7.50
N ASN A 72 15.92 -2.50 6.48
CA ASN A 72 15.94 -1.97 5.11
C ASN A 72 14.95 -0.82 4.96
N ILE A 73 15.33 0.23 4.23
CA ILE A 73 14.52 1.41 4.00
C ILE A 73 14.37 1.62 2.50
N GLU A 74 13.13 1.67 2.02
CA GLU A 74 12.82 1.89 0.60
C GLU A 74 11.95 3.14 0.40
N PRO A 75 12.19 3.93 -0.67
CA PRO A 75 11.30 5.01 -1.05
C PRO A 75 9.98 4.45 -1.58
N VAL A 76 8.90 4.71 -0.86
CA VAL A 76 7.55 4.20 -1.16
C VAL A 76 6.58 5.35 -1.06
N ASN A 77 5.87 5.63 -2.15
CA ASN A 77 4.85 6.66 -2.17
C ASN A 77 3.48 6.07 -1.83
N LYS A 78 2.68 6.87 -1.12
CA LYS A 78 1.26 6.62 -0.91
C LYS A 78 0.45 7.38 -1.97
N LEU A 79 -0.36 6.67 -2.73
CA LEU A 79 -1.37 7.25 -3.62
C LEU A 79 -2.73 7.17 -2.91
N THR A 80 -3.37 8.32 -2.71
CA THR A 80 -4.69 8.42 -2.10
C THR A 80 -5.70 8.76 -3.18
N VAL A 81 -6.62 7.85 -3.44
CA VAL A 81 -7.75 8.08 -4.36
C VAL A 81 -8.98 8.36 -3.51
N SER A 82 -9.62 9.50 -3.75
CA SER A 82 -10.84 9.92 -3.08
C SER A 82 -11.94 10.14 -4.11
N ILE A 83 -13.07 9.48 -3.91
CA ILE A 83 -14.25 9.57 -4.76
C ILE A 83 -15.43 9.96 -3.89
N PHE A 84 -16.03 11.12 -4.17
CA PHE A 84 -17.28 11.53 -3.54
C PHE A 84 -18.46 10.88 -4.28
N ASP A 85 -19.23 10.09 -3.54
CA ASP A 85 -20.47 9.52 -4.04
C ASP A 85 -21.62 10.48 -3.73
N GLU A 86 -22.01 11.30 -4.72
CA GLU A 86 -23.10 12.27 -4.58
C GLU A 86 -24.44 11.61 -4.22
N ARG A 87 -24.68 10.37 -4.66
CA ARG A 87 -25.94 9.68 -4.42
C ARG A 87 -26.12 9.34 -2.95
N ASN A 88 -25.05 8.91 -2.30
CA ASN A 88 -25.08 8.50 -0.90
C ASN A 88 -24.54 9.59 0.05
N GLY A 89 -23.87 10.62 -0.46
CA GLY A 89 -23.34 11.74 0.31
C GLY A 89 -22.07 11.41 1.11
N PHE A 90 -21.30 10.40 0.70
CA PHE A 90 -20.09 9.97 1.40
C PHE A 90 -18.87 9.92 0.48
N THR A 91 -17.71 10.18 1.06
CA THR A 91 -16.42 10.04 0.37
C THR A 91 -15.86 8.64 0.59
N HIS A 92 -15.57 7.94 -0.50
CA HIS A 92 -14.77 6.72 -0.48
C HIS A 92 -13.29 7.07 -0.66
N ILE A 93 -12.44 6.64 0.26
CA ILE A 93 -10.99 6.83 0.19
C ILE A 93 -10.31 5.47 0.09
N THR A 94 -9.42 5.34 -0.88
CA THR A 94 -8.58 4.16 -1.09
C THR A 94 -7.12 4.58 -1.13
N ASN A 95 -6.28 3.90 -0.35
CA ASN A 95 -4.83 4.10 -0.39
C ASN A 95 -4.15 2.98 -1.19
N ARG A 96 -3.08 3.33 -1.90
CA ARG A 96 -2.16 2.40 -2.54
C ARG A 96 -0.74 2.80 -2.22
N PHE A 97 0.14 1.81 -2.08
CA PHE A 97 1.55 2.02 -1.78
C PHE A 97 2.38 1.39 -2.88
N ALA A 98 3.32 2.17 -3.42
CA ALA A 98 4.16 1.75 -4.53
C ALA A 98 5.58 2.23 -4.32
N LEU A 99 6.55 1.49 -4.85
CA LEU A 99 7.92 1.99 -4.97
C LEU A 99 7.90 3.33 -5.71
N GLN A 100 8.81 4.22 -5.36
CA GLN A 100 8.95 5.49 -6.06
C GLN A 100 9.16 5.31 -7.57
N SER A 101 9.90 4.28 -7.97
CA SER A 101 10.13 3.90 -9.38
C SER A 101 8.85 3.50 -10.13
N ASP A 102 7.88 2.95 -9.41
CA ASP A 102 6.68 2.33 -10.00
C ASP A 102 5.46 3.25 -9.89
N THR A 103 5.61 4.40 -9.23
CA THR A 103 4.52 5.30 -8.85
C THR A 103 3.71 5.77 -10.05
N GLU A 104 4.36 6.22 -11.13
CA GLU A 104 3.66 6.70 -12.32
C GLU A 104 2.91 5.58 -13.05
N GLN A 105 3.49 4.37 -13.07
CA GLN A 105 2.82 3.20 -13.64
C GLN A 105 1.56 2.85 -12.84
N VAL A 106 1.66 2.81 -11.51
CA VAL A 106 0.52 2.53 -10.63
C VAL A 106 -0.56 3.60 -10.76
N LYS A 107 -0.16 4.87 -10.82
CA LYS A 107 -1.08 6.00 -11.05
C LYS A 107 -1.82 5.85 -12.37
N ALA A 108 -1.13 5.54 -13.47
CA ALA A 108 -1.74 5.34 -14.78
C ALA A 108 -2.74 4.18 -14.78
N VAL A 109 -2.43 3.07 -14.09
CA VAL A 109 -3.35 1.93 -13.94
C VAL A 109 -4.58 2.30 -13.10
N LEU A 110 -4.43 3.11 -12.05
CA LEU A 110 -5.58 3.56 -11.25
C LEU A 110 -6.51 4.44 -12.09
N LEU A 111 -5.95 5.39 -12.84
CA LEU A 111 -6.72 6.31 -13.69
C LEU A 111 -7.42 5.58 -14.85
N SER A 112 -6.84 4.51 -15.42
CA SER A 112 -7.49 3.75 -16.50
C SER A 112 -8.79 3.03 -16.07
N HIS A 113 -9.06 2.96 -14.77
CA HIS A 113 -10.30 2.42 -14.21
C HIS A 113 -11.29 3.50 -13.77
N VAL A 114 -10.93 4.79 -13.88
CA VAL A 114 -11.79 5.92 -13.53
C VAL A 114 -12.45 6.43 -14.82
N PRO A 115 -13.78 6.61 -14.87
CA PRO A 115 -14.42 7.23 -16.02
C PRO A 115 -13.97 8.68 -16.21
N ASP A 116 -13.68 9.09 -17.45
CA ASP A 116 -13.23 10.46 -17.78
C ASP A 116 -14.14 11.56 -17.18
N SER A 117 -15.46 11.33 -17.17
CA SER A 117 -16.43 12.26 -16.59
C SER A 117 -16.24 12.47 -15.08
N LEU A 118 -15.82 11.43 -14.37
CA LEU A 118 -15.55 11.50 -12.93
C LEU A 118 -14.17 12.12 -12.67
N GLU A 119 -13.16 11.74 -13.45
CA GLU A 119 -11.80 12.30 -13.32
C GLU A 119 -11.78 13.82 -13.51
N SER A 120 -12.59 14.34 -14.44
CA SER A 120 -12.74 15.77 -14.72
C SER A 120 -13.58 16.56 -13.71
N SER A 121 -14.18 15.89 -12.71
CA SER A 121 -15.10 16.50 -11.75
C SER A 121 -14.44 16.82 -10.41
N ASP A 122 -15.05 17.71 -9.63
CA ASP A 122 -14.62 18.02 -8.26
C ASP A 122 -14.84 16.85 -7.26
N ASN A 123 -15.52 15.79 -7.70
CA ASN A 123 -15.81 14.60 -6.89
C ASN A 123 -14.65 13.59 -6.87
N PHE A 124 -13.58 13.84 -7.64
CA PHE A 124 -12.44 12.95 -7.72
C PHE A 124 -11.15 13.67 -7.33
N THR A 125 -10.35 13.05 -6.47
CA THR A 125 -8.96 13.48 -6.28
C THR A 125 -8.03 12.27 -6.21
N LEU A 126 -6.84 12.43 -6.79
CA LEU A 126 -5.73 11.51 -6.64
C LEU A 126 -4.52 12.30 -6.15
N THR A 127 -4.11 12.06 -4.90
CA THR A 127 -2.97 12.73 -4.29
C THR A 127 -1.81 11.77 -4.05
N LEU A 128 -0.60 12.30 -4.13
CA LEU A 128 0.64 11.56 -3.90
C LEU A 128 1.32 12.09 -2.64
N THR A 129 1.58 11.21 -1.68
CA THR A 129 2.35 11.52 -0.48
C THR A 129 3.66 10.73 -0.52
N PRO A 130 4.83 11.41 -0.66
CA PRO A 130 6.13 10.76 -0.55
C PRO A 130 6.37 10.20 0.85
N GLY A 131 7.05 9.06 0.92
CA GLY A 131 7.40 8.44 2.18
C GLY A 131 8.42 7.32 2.07
N ARG A 132 8.63 6.64 3.19
CA ARG A 132 9.58 5.54 3.34
C ARG A 132 8.90 4.34 3.95
N ALA A 133 9.13 3.16 3.37
CA ALA A 133 8.82 1.89 4.01
C ALA A 133 10.07 1.38 4.76
N ILE A 134 9.92 1.14 6.06
CA ILE A 134 10.97 0.62 6.94
C ILE A 134 10.64 -0.84 7.24
N GLU A 135 11.44 -1.75 6.73
CA GLU A 135 11.27 -3.20 6.87
C GLU A 135 12.03 -3.70 8.10
N ARG A 136 11.32 -4.37 9.02
CA ARG A 136 11.93 -4.90 10.27
C ARG A 136 12.37 -6.37 10.16
N GLY A 137 12.06 -7.02 9.04
CA GLY A 137 12.44 -8.42 8.76
C GLY A 137 11.35 -9.20 8.04
N ALA A 138 11.74 -10.38 7.55
CA ALA A 138 10.83 -11.32 6.92
C ALA A 138 9.83 -11.89 7.92
N ILE A 139 8.65 -12.24 7.43
CA ILE A 139 7.61 -12.94 8.18
C ILE A 139 7.69 -14.43 7.84
N SER A 140 7.82 -15.27 8.86
CA SER A 140 7.99 -16.73 8.68
C SER A 140 6.67 -17.43 8.32
N GLY A 141 5.52 -16.79 8.60
CA GLY A 141 4.22 -17.39 8.34
C GLY A 141 3.04 -16.47 8.62
N LEU A 142 1.90 -16.86 8.07
CA LEU A 142 0.63 -16.15 8.16
C LEU A 142 0.09 -15.96 9.59
N SER A 143 0.61 -16.71 10.57
CA SER A 143 0.29 -16.61 12.00
C SER A 143 0.91 -15.36 12.65
N GLU A 144 2.02 -14.86 12.11
CA GLU A 144 2.65 -13.61 12.57
C GLU A 144 1.91 -12.37 12.05
N ILE A 145 1.07 -12.54 11.00
CA ILE A 145 0.12 -11.54 10.51
C ILE A 145 -1.18 -11.69 11.30
N SER A 146 -1.12 -11.43 12.61
CA SER A 146 -2.29 -11.39 13.47
C SER A 146 -2.91 -10.00 13.47
N LEU A 147 -4.15 -9.89 13.00
CA LEU A 147 -4.95 -8.67 12.96
C LEU A 147 -5.57 -8.31 14.32
N GLY A 148 -5.10 -8.92 15.42
CA GLY A 148 -5.75 -8.82 16.73
C GLY A 148 -7.00 -9.70 16.87
N LEU A 149 -7.31 -10.50 15.85
CA LEU A 149 -8.26 -11.61 15.94
C LEU A 149 -7.44 -12.90 16.11
N SER A 150 -7.27 -13.33 17.36
CA SER A 150 -6.76 -14.66 17.67
C SER A 150 -7.82 -15.69 17.28
N ASN A 151 -7.49 -16.61 16.38
CA ASN A 151 -8.25 -17.84 16.17
C ASN A 151 -7.75 -18.92 17.14
N ASP A 152 -7.76 -18.62 18.44
CA ASP A 152 -7.78 -19.66 19.46
C ASP A 152 -9.25 -20.09 19.68
#